data_AF-M4BNB6-F1
#
_entry.id   AF-M4BNB6-F1
#
_cell.length_a   1.000
_cell.length_b   1.000
_cell.length_c   1.000
_cell.angle_alpha   90.00
_cell.angle_beta   90.00
_cell.angle_gamma   90.00
#
_symmetry.space_group_name_H-M   'P 1'
#
loop_
_entity.id
_entity.type
_entity.pdbx_description
1 polymer ?
#
loop_
_entity_poly.entity_id
_entity_poly.type
_entity_poly.pdbx_seq_one_letter_code
_entity_poly.pdbx_strand_id
1 'polypeptide(L)'
;MVVPQVKPLSPGEVLGCTSPVIEGADALVFIADGRFHLESAMIMNPNLKAYRYDPYPKLLTLEKYDLPQMMAIRRAAIDEARGAKNFGVVLGTLGRQGNPLILDHVKQLLEQSGKTYFVLLMSELFPDKLARFKDVDAWIQIACPRLSIDWGYAFPKPLLTAYEAEVCFERTRWREGSYPMDFYAKGSGPWTNYHDRKK
;
A
#
# COMPACT_ATOMS: atom_id res chain seq x y z
N MET A 1 -15.71 -9.44 -22.13
CA MET A 1 -14.30 -9.54 -21.72
C MET A 1 -13.72 -8.14 -21.72
N VAL A 2 -13.26 -7.65 -20.58
CA VAL A 2 -12.68 -6.31 -20.42
C VAL A 2 -11.20 -6.48 -20.09
N VAL A 3 -10.34 -5.67 -20.70
CA VAL A 3 -8.93 -5.57 -20.31
C VAL A 3 -8.79 -4.26 -19.52
N PRO A 4 -8.78 -4.33 -18.18
CA PRO A 4 -8.79 -3.13 -17.35
C PRO A 4 -7.44 -2.42 -17.41
N GLN A 5 -7.43 -1.12 -17.09
CA GLN A 5 -6.21 -0.32 -17.10
C GLN A 5 -6.24 0.73 -15.99
N VAL A 6 -5.10 0.90 -15.32
CA VAL A 6 -4.84 2.04 -14.43
C VAL A 6 -3.57 2.73 -14.90
N LYS A 7 -3.67 4.01 -15.31
CA LYS A 7 -2.50 4.74 -15.80
C LYS A 7 -1.50 4.99 -14.67
N PRO A 8 -0.18 4.87 -14.93
CA PRO A 8 0.46 4.79 -16.24
C PRO A 8 0.69 3.35 -16.76
N LEU A 9 0.17 2.32 -16.10
CA LEU A 9 0.34 0.94 -16.54
C LEU A 9 -0.36 0.70 -17.89
N SER A 10 0.15 -0.26 -18.64
CA SER A 10 -0.43 -0.71 -19.90
C SER A 10 -1.77 -1.45 -19.65
N PRO A 11 -2.66 -1.57 -20.65
CA PRO A 11 -3.86 -2.38 -20.50
C PRO A 11 -3.54 -3.82 -20.05
N GLY A 12 -4.22 -4.29 -19.01
CA GLY A 12 -4.04 -5.62 -18.43
C GLY A 12 -2.82 -5.76 -17.51
N GLU A 13 -1.98 -4.74 -17.39
CA GLU A 13 -0.82 -4.74 -16.51
C GLU A 13 -1.24 -4.40 -15.06
N VAL A 14 -0.68 -5.15 -14.11
CA VAL A 14 -0.82 -4.92 -12.67
C VAL A 14 0.54 -5.01 -11.99
N LEU A 15 0.73 -4.20 -10.94
CA LEU A 15 1.88 -4.25 -10.05
C LEU A 15 1.45 -4.74 -8.67
N GLY A 16 2.40 -5.23 -7.88
CA GLY A 16 2.14 -5.68 -6.50
C GLY A 16 1.53 -4.61 -5.60
N CYS A 17 1.63 -3.33 -5.97
CA CYS A 17 1.07 -2.19 -5.25
C CYS A 17 0.16 -1.30 -6.12
N THR A 18 -0.19 -1.71 -7.34
CA THR A 18 -1.05 -0.93 -8.24
C THR A 18 -1.88 -1.85 -9.13
N SER A 19 -3.21 -1.83 -8.94
CA SER A 19 -4.17 -2.60 -9.72
C SER A 19 -5.39 -1.73 -10.08
N PRO A 20 -6.00 -1.93 -11.25
CA PRO A 20 -7.22 -1.21 -11.63
C PRO A 20 -8.43 -1.72 -10.83
N VAL A 21 -9.44 -0.85 -10.70
CA VAL A 21 -10.79 -1.29 -10.36
C VAL A 21 -11.41 -1.94 -11.60
N ILE A 22 -12.02 -3.11 -11.42
CA ILE A 22 -12.61 -3.91 -12.49
C ILE A 22 -14.12 -3.91 -12.31
N GLU A 23 -14.83 -3.25 -13.21
CA GLU A 23 -16.29 -3.12 -13.19
C GLU A 23 -16.93 -3.99 -14.29
N GLY A 24 -18.15 -4.46 -14.05
CA GLY A 24 -18.92 -5.20 -15.06
C GLY A 24 -18.37 -6.59 -15.41
N ALA A 25 -17.67 -7.24 -14.47
CA ALA A 25 -17.16 -8.60 -14.62
C ALA A 25 -17.55 -9.47 -13.41
N ASP A 26 -17.78 -10.77 -13.64
CA ASP A 26 -18.07 -11.74 -12.57
C ASP A 26 -16.80 -12.41 -12.01
N ALA A 27 -15.72 -12.37 -12.79
CA ALA A 27 -14.46 -13.01 -12.49
C ALA A 27 -13.29 -12.29 -13.19
N LEU A 28 -12.10 -12.43 -12.62
CA LEU A 28 -10.84 -12.04 -13.24
C LEU A 28 -10.01 -13.29 -13.53
N VAL A 29 -9.26 -13.26 -14.64
CA VAL A 29 -8.26 -14.27 -14.99
C VAL A 29 -6.91 -13.58 -15.08
N PHE A 30 -5.99 -13.97 -14.21
CA PHE A 30 -4.63 -13.47 -14.16
C PHE A 30 -3.68 -14.50 -14.76
N ILE A 31 -2.82 -14.07 -15.69
CA ILE A 31 -1.93 -14.97 -16.42
C ILE A 31 -0.50 -14.77 -15.90
N ALA A 32 -0.07 -15.65 -15.01
CA ALA A 32 1.30 -15.69 -14.48
C ALA A 32 1.57 -16.95 -13.65
N ASP A 33 2.84 -17.24 -13.43
CA ASP A 33 3.34 -18.26 -12.52
C ASP A 33 3.25 -17.86 -11.03
N GLY A 34 3.26 -16.56 -10.72
CA GLY A 34 3.24 -16.02 -9.37
C GLY A 34 1.88 -15.47 -8.90
N ARG A 35 1.73 -15.34 -7.57
CA ARG A 35 0.51 -14.80 -6.92
C ARG A 35 0.63 -13.33 -6.47
N PHE A 36 1.84 -12.83 -6.24
CA PHE A 36 2.08 -11.51 -5.64
C PHE A 36 1.35 -10.35 -6.35
N HIS A 37 1.34 -10.36 -7.68
CA HIS A 37 0.64 -9.38 -8.51
C HIS A 37 -0.88 -9.60 -8.55
N LEU A 38 -1.33 -10.86 -8.54
CA LEU A 38 -2.74 -11.21 -8.43
C LEU A 38 -3.34 -10.76 -7.11
N GLU A 39 -2.60 -10.89 -6.01
CA GLU A 39 -3.05 -10.44 -4.68
C GLU A 39 -3.39 -8.96 -4.68
N SER A 40 -2.61 -8.12 -5.36
CA SER A 40 -2.93 -6.70 -5.56
C SER A 40 -4.29 -6.51 -6.23
N ALA A 41 -4.59 -7.31 -7.26
CA ALA A 41 -5.88 -7.26 -7.95
C ALA A 41 -7.03 -7.79 -7.07
N MET A 42 -6.78 -8.84 -6.27
CA MET A 42 -7.75 -9.39 -5.31
C MET A 42 -8.06 -8.40 -4.18
N ILE A 43 -7.05 -7.71 -3.65
CA ILE A 43 -7.19 -6.71 -2.59
C ILE A 43 -8.02 -5.51 -3.10
N MET A 44 -7.75 -5.04 -4.33
CA MET A 44 -8.49 -3.95 -4.96
C MET A 44 -9.92 -4.35 -5.35
N ASN A 45 -10.14 -5.62 -5.74
CA ASN A 45 -11.40 -6.11 -6.28
C ASN A 45 -11.90 -7.36 -5.52
N PRO A 46 -12.21 -7.25 -4.21
CA PRO A 46 -12.44 -8.42 -3.34
C PRO A 46 -13.71 -9.21 -3.65
N ASN A 47 -14.65 -8.61 -4.39
CA ASN A 47 -15.90 -9.25 -4.77
C ASN A 47 -15.79 -10.12 -6.04
N LEU A 48 -14.65 -10.07 -6.75
CA LEU A 48 -14.44 -10.86 -7.97
C LEU A 48 -13.86 -12.23 -7.65
N LYS A 49 -14.35 -13.27 -8.35
CA LYS A 49 -13.67 -14.57 -8.36
C LYS A 49 -12.35 -14.44 -9.11
N ALA A 50 -11.25 -14.73 -8.43
CA ALA A 50 -9.91 -14.60 -8.99
C ALA A 50 -9.38 -15.94 -9.46
N TYR A 51 -9.18 -16.09 -10.77
CA TYR A 51 -8.51 -17.25 -11.35
C TYR A 51 -7.08 -16.89 -11.72
N ARG A 52 -6.14 -17.81 -11.48
CA ARG A 52 -4.77 -17.72 -11.99
C ARG A 52 -4.55 -18.82 -13.02
N TYR A 53 -4.16 -18.42 -14.22
CA TYR A 53 -3.67 -19.33 -15.25
C TYR A 53 -2.15 -19.27 -15.28
N ASP A 54 -1.52 -20.39 -14.95
CA ASP A 54 -0.08 -20.56 -15.03
C ASP A 54 0.29 -21.13 -16.41
N PRO A 55 0.96 -20.37 -17.30
CA PRO A 55 1.23 -20.81 -18.66
C PRO A 55 2.26 -21.94 -18.75
N TYR A 56 3.06 -22.18 -17.69
CA TYR A 56 4.09 -23.21 -17.69
C TYR A 56 3.50 -24.62 -17.48
N PRO A 57 2.83 -24.94 -16.36
CA PRO A 57 2.12 -26.21 -16.18
C PRO A 57 0.75 -26.23 -16.86
N LYS A 58 0.28 -25.09 -17.41
CA LYS A 58 -1.05 -24.92 -18.02
C LYS A 58 -2.19 -25.21 -17.03
N LEU A 59 -2.02 -24.73 -15.80
CA LEU A 59 -2.96 -24.95 -14.70
C LEU A 59 -3.80 -23.69 -14.47
N LEU A 60 -5.12 -23.86 -14.37
CA LEU A 60 -6.04 -22.82 -13.92
C LEU A 60 -6.46 -23.09 -12.48
N THR A 61 -6.14 -22.20 -11.56
CA THR A 61 -6.53 -22.30 -10.14
C THR A 61 -7.50 -21.19 -9.76
N LEU A 62 -8.40 -21.48 -8.82
CA LEU A 62 -9.19 -20.46 -8.14
C LEU A 62 -8.41 -19.99 -6.91
N GLU A 63 -8.07 -18.71 -6.88
CA GLU A 63 -7.25 -18.08 -5.87
C GLU A 63 -8.11 -17.32 -4.86
N LYS A 64 -7.62 -17.26 -3.62
CA LYS A 64 -8.22 -16.50 -2.52
C LYS A 64 -7.17 -15.67 -1.80
N TYR A 65 -7.62 -14.56 -1.25
CA TYR A 65 -6.84 -13.71 -0.35
C TYR A 65 -7.63 -13.48 0.93
N ASP A 66 -6.98 -13.61 2.09
CA ASP A 66 -7.61 -13.33 3.38
C ASP A 66 -7.64 -11.82 3.63
N LEU A 67 -8.51 -11.13 2.89
CA LEU A 67 -8.70 -9.69 3.05
C LEU A 67 -9.15 -9.32 4.47
N PRO A 68 -10.11 -10.03 5.12
CA PRO A 68 -10.50 -9.71 6.49
C PRO A 68 -9.31 -9.74 7.47
N GLN A 69 -8.44 -10.75 7.40
CA GLN A 69 -7.25 -10.82 8.25
C GLN A 69 -6.30 -9.64 7.97
N MET A 70 -5.97 -9.38 6.71
CA MET A 70 -5.10 -8.26 6.34
C MET A 70 -5.66 -6.93 6.86
N MET A 71 -6.95 -6.67 6.60
CA MET A 71 -7.63 -5.43 7.02
C MET A 71 -7.62 -5.27 8.55
N ALA A 72 -7.83 -6.35 9.31
CA ALA A 72 -7.78 -6.30 10.77
C ALA A 72 -6.39 -5.93 11.29
N ILE A 73 -5.33 -6.54 10.73
CA ILE A 73 -3.93 -6.21 11.08
C ILE A 73 -3.62 -4.75 10.76
N ARG A 74 -4.02 -4.28 9.57
CA ARG A 74 -3.76 -2.90 9.13
C ARG A 74 -4.55 -1.88 9.95
N ARG A 75 -5.80 -2.19 10.29
CA ARG A 75 -6.62 -1.38 11.20
C ARG A 75 -5.97 -1.24 12.57
N ALA A 76 -5.53 -2.34 13.17
CA ALA A 76 -4.88 -2.33 14.47
C ALA A 76 -3.61 -1.45 14.47
N ALA A 77 -2.80 -1.52 13.42
CA ALA A 77 -1.62 -0.67 13.28
C ALA A 77 -1.97 0.82 13.18
N ILE A 78 -3.04 1.18 12.47
CA ILE A 78 -3.55 2.56 12.42
C ILE A 78 -4.02 3.02 13.80
N ASP A 79 -4.82 2.19 14.48
CA ASP A 79 -5.40 2.54 15.78
C ASP A 79 -4.31 2.72 16.85
N GLU A 80 -3.26 1.89 16.82
CA GLU A 80 -2.07 2.07 17.67
C GLU A 80 -1.34 3.39 17.35
N ALA A 81 -1.16 3.69 16.07
CA ALA A 81 -0.46 4.91 15.62
C ALA A 81 -1.23 6.20 15.94
N ARG A 82 -2.55 6.18 16.12
CA ARG A 82 -3.32 7.39 16.53
C ARG A 82 -2.84 7.96 17.85
N GLY A 83 -2.43 7.10 18.79
CA GLY A 83 -1.91 7.47 20.10
C GLY A 83 -0.44 7.92 20.10
N ALA A 84 0.29 7.73 18.99
CA ALA A 84 1.71 8.05 18.88
C ALA A 84 1.97 9.56 18.97
N LYS A 85 3.10 9.95 19.56
CA LYS A 85 3.57 11.34 19.63
C LYS A 85 4.73 11.58 18.68
N ASN A 86 5.70 10.66 18.70
CA ASN A 86 6.92 10.72 17.92
C ASN A 86 6.85 9.77 16.71
N PHE A 87 6.92 10.34 15.51
CA PHE A 87 6.89 9.58 14.26
C PHE A 87 8.26 9.51 13.59
N GLY A 88 8.61 8.35 13.07
CA GLY A 88 9.69 8.22 12.09
C GLY A 88 9.11 8.14 10.68
N VAL A 89 9.57 9.00 9.76
CA VAL A 89 9.14 8.95 8.36
C VAL A 89 10.25 8.38 7.50
N VAL A 90 10.04 7.19 6.95
CA VAL A 90 11.02 6.55 6.06
C VAL A 90 10.74 6.97 4.62
N LEU A 91 11.74 7.56 3.95
CA LEU A 91 11.72 7.75 2.50
C LEU A 91 12.67 6.75 1.85
N GLY A 92 12.11 5.86 1.02
CA GLY A 92 12.84 4.82 0.31
C GLY A 92 13.76 5.39 -0.76
N THR A 93 15.04 5.01 -0.75
CA THR A 93 16.04 5.46 -1.74
C THR A 93 16.34 4.41 -2.82
N LEU A 94 15.76 3.21 -2.72
CA LEU A 94 15.93 2.16 -3.72
C LEU A 94 14.95 2.36 -4.89
N GLY A 95 15.51 2.47 -6.10
CA GLY A 95 14.73 2.64 -7.33
C GLY A 95 13.88 3.90 -7.31
N ARG A 96 12.62 3.79 -7.77
CA ARG A 96 11.64 4.89 -7.81
C ARG A 96 10.50 4.71 -6.80
N GLN A 97 10.79 4.05 -5.67
CA GLN A 97 9.79 3.71 -4.67
C GLN A 97 9.47 4.88 -3.72
N GLY A 98 10.47 5.70 -3.37
CA GLY A 98 10.26 6.90 -2.59
C GLY A 98 9.82 8.09 -3.44
N ASN A 99 9.04 8.99 -2.83
CA ASN A 99 8.55 10.19 -3.49
C ASN A 99 8.61 11.41 -2.55
N PRO A 100 9.45 12.43 -2.88
CA PRO A 100 9.54 13.65 -2.09
C PRO A 100 8.23 14.42 -1.94
N LEU A 101 7.32 14.35 -2.93
CA LEU A 101 6.03 15.03 -2.84
C LEU A 101 5.12 14.38 -1.78
N ILE A 102 5.12 13.04 -1.72
CA ILE A 102 4.41 12.32 -0.66
C ILE A 102 5.06 12.62 0.69
N LEU A 103 6.40 12.74 0.74
CA LEU A 103 7.11 13.10 1.96
C LEU A 103 6.70 14.49 2.46
N ASP A 104 6.71 15.50 1.59
CA ASP A 104 6.30 16.85 1.95
C ASP A 104 4.84 16.89 2.42
N HIS A 105 3.95 16.10 1.80
CA HIS A 105 2.58 15.97 2.27
C HIS A 105 2.50 15.33 3.67
N VAL A 106 3.16 14.19 3.89
CA VAL A 106 3.18 13.51 5.20
C VAL A 106 3.77 14.41 6.29
N LYS A 107 4.79 15.20 5.98
CA LYS A 107 5.34 16.20 6.91
C LYS A 107 4.28 17.23 7.32
N GLN A 108 3.54 17.78 6.36
CA GLN A 108 2.44 18.70 6.64
C GLN A 108 1.35 18.05 7.51
N LEU A 109 1.01 16.78 7.27
CA LEU A 109 0.05 16.04 8.09
C LEU A 109 0.50 15.95 9.55
N LEU A 110 1.77 15.61 9.77
CA LEU A 110 2.35 15.48 11.10
C LEU A 110 2.42 16.83 11.82
N GLU A 111 2.84 17.89 11.13
CA GLU A 111 2.92 19.25 11.65
C GLU A 111 1.55 19.79 12.07
N GLN A 112 0.55 19.65 11.19
CA GLN A 112 -0.83 20.07 11.47
C GLN A 112 -1.49 19.28 12.60
N SER A 113 -1.02 18.04 12.82
CA SER A 113 -1.52 17.16 13.89
C SER A 113 -0.71 17.32 15.19
N GLY A 114 0.22 18.27 15.26
CA GLY A 114 1.06 18.54 16.43
C GLY A 114 1.97 17.36 16.81
N LYS A 115 2.35 16.52 15.84
CA LYS A 115 3.24 15.38 16.06
C LYS A 115 4.69 15.78 15.85
N THR A 116 5.57 15.26 16.67
CA THR A 116 7.03 15.37 16.47
C THR A 116 7.47 14.29 15.49
N TYR A 117 8.41 14.61 14.61
CA TYR A 117 8.89 13.63 13.64
C TYR A 117 10.33 13.90 13.19
N PHE A 118 10.95 12.87 12.60
CA PHE A 118 12.16 13.00 11.80
C PHE A 118 12.04 12.18 10.51
N VAL A 119 12.88 12.50 9.53
CA VAL A 119 12.94 11.78 8.25
C VAL A 119 14.18 10.89 8.22
N LEU A 120 13.99 9.65 7.80
CA LEU A 120 15.04 8.65 7.66
C LEU A 120 15.11 8.16 6.20
N LEU A 121 16.26 8.35 5.56
CA LEU A 121 16.52 7.86 4.20
C LEU A 121 17.11 6.46 4.25
N MET A 122 16.46 5.49 3.60
CA MET A 122 16.89 4.09 3.60
C MET A 122 16.63 3.41 2.26
N SER A 123 17.57 2.58 1.79
CA SER A 123 17.36 1.75 0.61
C SER A 123 16.43 0.56 0.90
N GLU A 124 16.56 -0.03 2.08
CA GLU A 124 15.86 -1.26 2.47
C GLU A 124 15.39 -1.18 3.93
N LEU A 125 14.14 -1.55 4.17
CA LEU A 125 13.52 -1.54 5.49
C LEU A 125 13.61 -2.92 6.13
N PHE A 126 14.16 -2.97 7.34
CA PHE A 126 14.25 -4.19 8.14
C PHE A 126 13.76 -3.92 9.57
N PRO A 127 13.01 -4.86 10.19
CA PRO A 127 12.56 -4.73 11.57
C PRO A 127 13.67 -4.35 12.54
N ASP A 128 14.82 -5.04 12.46
CA ASP A 128 15.95 -4.81 13.36
C ASP A 128 16.58 -3.43 13.25
N LYS A 129 16.53 -2.79 12.07
CA LYS A 129 17.04 -1.43 11.87
C LYS A 129 16.11 -0.42 12.53
N LEU A 130 14.80 -0.52 12.29
CA LEU A 130 13.82 0.39 12.87
C LEU A 130 13.70 0.21 14.39
N ALA A 131 13.89 -1.01 14.90
CA ALA A 131 13.91 -1.32 16.33
C ALA A 131 15.01 -0.61 17.12
N ARG A 132 16.02 -0.02 16.45
CA ARG A 132 17.09 0.75 17.10
C ARG A 132 16.63 2.14 17.55
N PHE A 133 15.59 2.70 16.95
CA PHE A 133 15.06 4.01 17.32
C PHE A 133 14.03 3.85 18.45
N LYS A 134 14.49 3.93 19.69
CA LYS A 134 13.66 3.67 20.89
C LYS A 134 12.61 4.75 21.15
N ASP A 135 12.86 5.97 20.68
CA ASP A 135 11.97 7.12 20.88
C ASP A 135 10.89 7.24 19.79
N VAL A 136 10.80 6.29 18.86
CA VAL A 136 9.77 6.27 17.82
C VAL A 136 8.58 5.44 18.27
N ASP A 137 7.40 6.07 18.28
CA ASP A 137 6.14 5.44 18.63
C ASP A 137 5.50 4.76 17.42
N ALA A 138 5.62 5.36 16.23
CA ALA A 138 5.06 4.85 14.98
C ALA A 138 5.89 5.26 13.77
N TRP A 139 5.86 4.44 12.73
CA TRP A 139 6.54 4.67 11.46
C TRP A 139 5.56 4.92 10.33
N ILE A 140 5.90 5.85 9.45
CA ILE A 140 5.25 6.01 8.15
C ILE A 140 6.31 5.75 7.08
N GLN A 141 6.05 4.83 6.17
CA GLN A 141 6.99 4.51 5.09
C GLN A 141 6.46 4.96 3.72
N ILE A 142 7.36 5.60 2.98
CA ILE A 142 7.20 6.06 1.60
C ILE A 142 8.23 5.30 0.77
N ALA A 143 7.98 4.01 0.59
CA ALA A 143 8.77 3.08 -0.20
C ALA A 143 7.82 2.08 -0.89
N CYS A 144 8.07 0.77 -0.80
CA CYS A 144 7.14 -0.25 -1.28
C CYS A 144 5.96 -0.44 -0.30
N PRO A 145 4.69 -0.18 -0.70
CA PRO A 145 3.53 -0.34 0.19
C PRO A 145 3.36 -1.75 0.74
N ARG A 146 3.82 -2.76 0.00
CA ARG A 146 3.75 -4.17 0.41
C ARG A 146 4.60 -4.49 1.64
N LEU A 147 5.57 -3.65 2.00
CA LEU A 147 6.30 -3.79 3.26
C LEU A 147 5.39 -3.60 4.49
N SER A 148 4.49 -2.63 4.44
CA SER A 148 3.49 -2.44 5.50
C SER A 148 2.40 -3.51 5.42
N ILE A 149 1.88 -3.77 4.22
CA ILE A 149 0.74 -4.68 4.01
C ILE A 149 1.09 -6.12 4.39
N ASP A 150 2.21 -6.64 3.89
CA ASP A 150 2.58 -8.03 4.06
C ASP A 150 3.46 -8.27 5.30
N TRP A 151 4.29 -7.29 5.69
CA TRP A 151 5.32 -7.48 6.71
C TRP A 151 5.20 -6.53 7.89
N GLY A 152 4.19 -5.66 7.92
CA GLY A 152 4.05 -4.63 8.96
C GLY A 152 3.96 -5.21 10.37
N TYR A 153 3.40 -6.42 10.53
CA TYR A 153 3.31 -7.10 11.82
C TYR A 153 4.67 -7.56 12.37
N ALA A 154 5.70 -7.67 11.52
CA ALA A 154 7.04 -8.08 11.94
C ALA A 154 7.84 -6.92 12.58
N PHE A 155 7.34 -5.68 12.46
CA PHE A 155 7.97 -4.51 13.07
C PHE A 155 7.47 -4.35 14.51
N PRO A 156 8.34 -3.97 15.46
CA PRO A 156 7.97 -3.82 16.86
C PRO A 156 7.09 -2.59 17.15
N LYS A 157 6.93 -1.71 16.15
CA LYS A 157 6.15 -0.47 16.18
C LYS A 157 5.33 -0.41 14.89
N PRO A 158 4.14 0.19 14.89
CA PRO A 158 3.26 0.22 13.73
C PRO A 158 3.97 0.87 12.55
N LEU A 159 3.98 0.17 11.40
CA LEU A 159 4.57 0.65 10.14
C LEU A 159 3.45 0.93 9.14
N LEU A 160 3.08 2.19 8.98
CA LEU A 160 2.00 2.64 8.12
C LEU A 160 2.49 2.92 6.69
N THR A 161 1.65 2.65 5.71
CA THR A 161 1.75 3.24 4.37
C THR A 161 1.31 4.71 4.40
N ALA A 162 1.58 5.44 3.31
CA ALA A 162 1.09 6.81 3.17
C ALA A 162 -0.46 6.89 3.24
N TYR A 163 -1.19 5.97 2.61
CA TYR A 163 -2.67 5.92 2.71
C TYR A 163 -3.14 5.75 4.15
N GLU A 164 -2.49 4.88 4.91
CA GLU A 164 -2.87 4.61 6.29
C GLU A 164 -2.54 5.79 7.22
N ALA A 165 -1.51 6.58 6.90
CA ALA A 165 -1.25 7.84 7.59
C ALA A 165 -2.40 8.84 7.39
N GLU A 166 -2.96 8.95 6.19
CA GLU A 166 -4.15 9.79 5.93
C GLU A 166 -5.35 9.35 6.75
N VAL A 167 -5.54 8.03 6.91
CA VAL A 167 -6.62 7.47 7.74
C VAL A 167 -6.33 7.70 9.23
N CYS A 168 -5.07 7.58 9.65
CA CYS A 168 -4.62 7.82 11.01
C CYS A 168 -4.88 9.27 11.44
N PHE A 169 -4.64 10.24 10.55
CA PHE A 169 -4.84 11.67 10.80
C PHE A 169 -6.19 12.21 10.28
N GLU A 170 -7.15 11.31 10.05
CA GLU A 170 -8.54 11.65 9.69
C GLU A 170 -8.70 12.53 8.43
N ARG A 171 -7.73 12.48 7.51
CA ARG A 171 -7.79 13.18 6.21
C ARG A 171 -8.57 12.39 5.16
N THR A 172 -8.58 11.08 5.30
CA THR A 172 -9.44 10.20 4.50
C THR A 172 -10.12 9.18 5.38
N ARG A 173 -11.24 8.65 4.89
CA ARG A 173 -11.95 7.57 5.57
C ARG A 173 -11.34 6.24 5.18
N TRP A 174 -11.25 5.35 6.15
CA TRP A 174 -11.01 3.96 5.83
C TRP A 174 -12.13 3.38 4.97
N ARG A 175 -11.74 2.59 3.97
CA ARG A 175 -12.66 1.89 3.09
C ARG A 175 -12.98 0.52 3.67
N GLU A 176 -14.15 0.37 4.28
CA GLU A 176 -14.57 -0.96 4.75
C GLU A 176 -14.72 -1.92 3.57
N GLY A 177 -14.21 -3.14 3.71
CA GLY A 177 -14.28 -4.18 2.68
C GLY A 177 -13.38 -3.99 1.46
N SER A 178 -12.50 -2.99 1.41
CA SER A 178 -11.50 -2.85 0.33
C SER A 178 -10.25 -2.09 0.80
N TYR A 179 -9.10 -2.32 0.17
CA TYR A 179 -7.88 -1.57 0.45
C TYR A 179 -7.29 -1.03 -0.86
N PRO A 180 -6.91 0.27 -0.94
CA PRO A 180 -6.41 0.85 -2.18
C PRO A 180 -5.05 0.25 -2.56
N MET A 181 -5.02 -0.39 -3.73
CA MET A 181 -3.78 -0.80 -4.40
C MET A 181 -3.53 0.15 -5.57
N ASP A 182 -3.16 1.40 -5.26
CA ASP A 182 -3.16 2.51 -6.22
C ASP A 182 -1.89 3.36 -6.18
N PHE A 183 -0.79 2.84 -5.62
CA PHE A 183 0.40 3.62 -5.30
C PHE A 183 1.01 4.37 -6.50
N TYR A 184 0.95 3.79 -7.70
CA TYR A 184 1.35 4.42 -8.96
C TYR A 184 0.16 4.86 -9.82
N ALA A 185 -1.07 4.89 -9.31
CA ALA A 185 -2.23 5.33 -10.06
C ALA A 185 -2.23 6.86 -10.24
N LYS A 186 -2.45 7.32 -11.47
CA LYS A 186 -2.70 8.74 -11.77
C LYS A 186 -4.10 9.14 -11.29
N GLY A 187 -4.20 10.26 -10.57
CA GLY A 187 -5.49 10.82 -10.15
C GLY A 187 -6.20 10.08 -9.02
N SER A 188 -5.48 9.31 -8.20
CA SER A 188 -6.02 8.80 -6.92
C SER A 188 -5.81 9.83 -5.80
N GLY A 189 -5.45 9.43 -4.58
CA GLY A 189 -5.26 10.32 -3.43
C GLY A 189 -3.83 10.84 -3.23
N PRO A 190 -3.61 11.78 -2.30
CA PRO A 190 -2.30 12.40 -2.03
C PRO A 190 -1.21 11.41 -1.56
N TRP A 191 -1.60 10.18 -1.22
CA TRP A 191 -0.70 9.07 -0.92
C TRP A 191 -0.12 8.36 -2.15
N THR A 192 -0.46 8.77 -3.38
CA THR A 192 0.02 8.12 -4.62
C THR A 192 1.03 8.96 -5.39
N ASN A 193 1.88 8.28 -6.16
CA ASN A 193 3.03 8.90 -6.83
C ASN A 193 2.67 9.92 -7.91
N TYR A 194 1.46 9.85 -8.45
CA TYR A 194 1.01 10.69 -9.56
C TYR A 194 -0.30 11.41 -9.24
N HIS A 195 -0.56 11.71 -7.97
CA HIS A 195 -1.71 12.50 -7.54
C HIS A 195 -1.73 13.90 -8.17
N ASP A 196 -0.66 14.67 -7.99
CA ASP A 196 -0.57 16.08 -8.39
C ASP A 196 0.04 16.33 -9.78
N ARG A 197 0.28 15.28 -10.57
CA ARG A 197 0.81 15.48 -11.93
C ARG A 197 -0.29 15.99 -12.86
N LYS A 198 -0.47 17.32 -12.86
CA LYS A 198 -0.96 18.11 -14.00
C LYS A 198 0.07 18.00 -15.14
N LYS A 199 0.08 16.85 -15.82
CA LYS A 199 0.60 16.61 -17.18
C LYS A 199 0.43 15.12 -17.47
#